data_AF-A0A704CZW2-F1
#
_entry.id   AF-A0A704CZW2-F1
#
_cell.length_a   1.000
_cell.length_b   1.000
_cell.length_c   1.000
_cell.angle_alpha   90.00
_cell.angle_beta   90.00
_cell.angle_gamma   90.00
#
_symmetry.space_group_name_H-M   'P 1'
#
loop_
_entity.id
_entity.type
_entity.pdbx_description
1 polymer ?
#
loop_
_entity_poly.entity_id
_entity_poly.type
_entity_poly.pdbx_seq_one_letter_code
_entity_poly.pdbx_strand_id
1 'polypeptide(L)'
;MSQTTITRAFEQWKAQQGATGEPVLLDEFVFANVPGLEPDRPVDRNETLPPAEQIVHRQAVSRKGVVNDNAVVHSVVLGADVGDFSFNWIGLLNKASGTLAMIVHAPLQQKLKTAEGQQGNVLTRSFLMEYNGAQAETGINTPAESWQID
;
A
#
# COMPACT_ATOMS: atom_id res chain seq x y z
N MET A 1 -6.82 3.01 16.09
CA MET A 1 -6.68 3.81 14.85
C MET A 1 -5.60 3.17 14.01
N SER A 2 -5.71 3.11 12.67
CA SER A 2 -4.60 2.59 11.86
C SER A 2 -3.43 3.57 11.84
N GLN A 3 -2.21 3.05 11.93
CA GLN A 3 -0.98 3.84 11.86
C GLN A 3 -0.35 3.67 10.49
N THR A 4 0.11 4.76 9.87
CA THR A 4 0.76 4.74 8.55
C THR A 4 2.12 5.42 8.61
N THR A 5 3.07 4.95 7.80
CA THR A 5 4.35 5.64 7.66
C THR A 5 5.01 5.42 6.31
N ILE A 6 5.67 6.47 5.81
CA ILE A 6 6.64 6.37 4.70
C ILE A 6 7.96 5.86 5.27
N THR A 7 8.48 4.78 4.70
CA THR A 7 9.70 4.14 5.21
C THR A 7 10.95 4.95 4.85
N ARG A 8 12.05 4.70 5.56
CA ARG A 8 13.35 5.27 5.19
C ARG A 8 13.93 4.64 3.92
N ALA A 9 13.62 3.36 3.66
CA ALA A 9 14.03 2.68 2.45
C ALA A 9 13.48 3.40 1.21
N PHE A 10 12.21 3.84 1.28
CA PHE A 10 11.59 4.64 0.24
C PHE A 10 12.31 5.96 0.01
N GLU A 11 12.55 6.73 1.07
CA GLU A 11 13.19 8.04 0.96
C GLU A 11 14.56 7.96 0.28
N GLN A 12 15.36 6.95 0.66
CA GLN A 12 16.66 6.70 0.08
C GLN A 12 16.55 6.30 -1.39
N TRP A 13 15.67 5.35 -1.72
CA TRP A 13 15.45 4.91 -3.09
C TRP A 13 14.91 6.04 -3.99
N LYS A 14 13.95 6.83 -3.48
CA LYS A 14 13.39 8.00 -4.17
C LYS A 14 14.46 9.03 -4.50
N ALA A 15 15.36 9.32 -3.56
CA ALA A 15 16.49 10.22 -3.82
C ALA A 15 17.41 9.69 -4.92
N GLN A 16 17.62 8.37 -5.00
CA GLN A 16 18.38 7.74 -6.09
C GLN A 16 17.64 7.87 -7.42
N GLN A 17 16.33 7.61 -7.47
CA GLN A 17 15.50 7.78 -8.66
C GLN A 17 15.58 9.23 -9.19
N GLY A 18 15.49 10.22 -8.29
CA GLY A 18 15.64 11.63 -8.64
C GLY A 18 17.03 11.98 -9.20
N ALA A 19 18.09 11.33 -8.70
CA ALA A 19 19.45 11.52 -9.22
C ALA A 19 19.66 10.87 -10.61
N THR A 20 18.92 9.80 -10.93
CA THR A 20 19.01 9.10 -12.22
C THR A 20 17.96 9.55 -13.23
N GLY A 21 17.00 10.38 -12.82
CA GLY A 21 15.87 10.80 -13.66
C GLY A 21 14.83 9.70 -13.90
N GLU A 22 14.86 8.64 -13.09
CA GLU A 22 13.92 7.52 -13.20
C GLU A 22 12.64 7.85 -12.40
N PRO A 23 11.46 7.42 -12.88
CA PRO A 23 10.22 7.69 -12.19
C PRO A 23 10.05 6.82 -10.93
N VAL A 24 9.49 7.41 -9.89
CA VAL A 24 9.09 6.73 -8.66
C VAL A 24 7.85 5.87 -8.94
N LEU A 25 8.08 4.62 -9.34
CA LEU A 25 7.02 3.65 -9.62
C LEU A 25 6.66 2.85 -8.36
N LEU A 26 5.41 2.96 -7.89
CA LEU A 26 4.83 2.05 -6.90
C LEU A 26 3.67 1.28 -7.55
N ASP A 27 3.75 -0.05 -7.52
CA ASP A 27 2.95 -0.92 -8.38
C ASP A 27 2.48 -2.23 -7.70
N GLU A 28 2.86 -2.51 -6.45
CA GLU A 28 2.39 -3.69 -5.73
C GLU A 28 1.94 -3.36 -4.29
N PHE A 29 0.77 -3.85 -3.94
CA PHE A 29 0.31 -3.97 -2.56
C PHE A 29 0.60 -5.37 -2.02
N VAL A 30 1.03 -5.44 -0.77
CA VAL A 30 1.29 -6.68 -0.03
C VAL A 30 0.45 -6.66 1.25
N PHE A 31 -0.21 -7.78 1.54
CA PHE A 31 -1.01 -7.98 2.74
C PHE A 31 -0.41 -9.11 3.55
N ALA A 32 -0.27 -8.90 4.85
CA ALA A 32 0.30 -9.88 5.77
C ALA A 32 -0.49 -10.00 7.07
N ASN A 33 -0.40 -11.19 7.67
CA ASN A 33 -0.90 -11.49 8.99
C ASN A 33 0.29 -11.63 9.95
N VAL A 34 0.60 -10.57 10.67
CA VAL A 34 1.73 -10.47 11.60
C VAL A 34 1.24 -10.78 13.01
N PRO A 35 1.63 -11.91 13.63
CA PRO A 35 1.19 -12.26 14.97
C PRO A 35 1.68 -11.24 16.02
N GLY A 36 0.77 -10.82 16.91
CA GLY A 36 1.11 -9.88 17.99
C GLY A 36 1.37 -8.44 17.54
N LEU A 37 1.02 -8.09 16.29
CA LEU A 37 1.08 -6.71 15.82
C LEU A 37 0.06 -5.86 16.58
N GLU A 38 0.55 -4.78 17.18
CA GLU A 38 -0.22 -3.84 17.99
C GLU A 38 -0.59 -2.62 17.11
N PRO A 39 -1.81 -2.53 16.58
CA PRO A 39 -2.15 -1.54 15.55
C PRO A 39 -2.16 -0.09 16.04
N ASP A 40 -2.23 0.12 17.35
CA ASP A 40 -2.19 1.46 17.96
C ASP A 40 -0.77 1.94 18.25
N ARG A 41 0.26 1.11 18.06
CA ARG A 41 1.66 1.53 18.17
C ARG A 41 2.11 2.21 16.87
N PRO A 42 2.92 3.29 16.95
CA PRO A 42 3.51 3.88 15.76
C PRO A 42 4.31 2.86 14.96
N VAL A 43 4.15 2.88 13.64
CA VAL A 43 4.91 2.03 12.72
C VAL A 43 6.38 2.47 12.71
N ASP A 44 7.32 1.52 12.82
CA ASP A 44 8.76 1.82 12.67
C ASP A 44 9.07 2.13 11.21
N ARG A 45 9.67 3.29 10.95
CA ARG A 45 10.06 3.72 9.60
C ARG A 45 11.17 2.86 8.98
N ASN A 46 11.86 2.05 9.78
CA ASN A 46 12.86 1.09 9.31
C ASN A 46 12.29 -0.32 9.16
N GLU A 47 11.00 -0.53 9.45
CA GLU A 47 10.34 -1.81 9.29
C GLU A 47 10.45 -2.30 7.85
N THR A 48 10.74 -3.59 7.70
CA THR A 48 10.89 -4.27 6.40
C THR A 48 9.64 -5.07 6.10
N LEU A 49 9.59 -5.71 4.92
CA LEU A 49 8.56 -6.69 4.63
C LEU A 49 8.50 -7.76 5.73
N PRO A 50 7.29 -8.17 6.15
CA PRO A 50 7.12 -9.35 6.99
C PRO A 50 7.72 -10.61 6.33
N PRO A 51 8.09 -11.61 7.14
CA PRO A 51 8.50 -12.92 6.62
C PRO A 51 7.51 -13.50 5.60
N ALA A 52 8.01 -14.26 4.63
CA ALA A 52 7.21 -14.74 3.52
C ALA A 52 6.00 -15.59 3.97
N GLU A 53 6.14 -16.35 5.06
CA GLU A 53 5.08 -17.14 5.68
C GLU A 53 3.94 -16.32 6.28
N GLN A 54 4.16 -15.04 6.54
CA GLN A 54 3.14 -14.11 7.04
C GLN A 54 2.42 -13.38 5.91
N ILE A 55 2.98 -13.38 4.69
CA ILE A 55 2.39 -12.71 3.53
C ILE A 55 1.26 -13.58 2.99
N VAL A 56 0.04 -13.07 3.08
CA VAL A 56 -1.18 -13.79 2.70
C VAL A 56 -1.68 -13.42 1.32
N HIS A 57 -1.34 -12.22 0.82
CA HIS A 57 -1.77 -11.78 -0.51
C HIS A 57 -0.83 -10.72 -1.09
N ARG A 58 -0.72 -10.71 -2.42
CA ARG A 58 -0.05 -9.66 -3.19
C ARG A 58 -0.92 -9.28 -4.37
N GLN A 59 -1.04 -7.99 -4.66
CA GLN A 59 -1.84 -7.52 -5.78
C GLN A 59 -1.28 -6.26 -6.38
N ALA A 60 -1.37 -6.13 -7.70
CA ALA A 60 -1.00 -4.91 -8.39
C ALA A 60 -1.87 -3.72 -7.95
N VAL A 61 -1.28 -2.53 -7.93
CA VAL A 61 -2.00 -1.27 -7.75
C VAL A 61 -3.08 -1.16 -8.83
N SER A 62 -4.34 -1.00 -8.41
CA SER A 62 -5.51 -0.95 -9.30
C SER A 62 -5.76 0.44 -9.86
N ARG A 63 -5.54 1.48 -9.05
CA ARG A 63 -5.72 2.89 -9.42
C ARG A 63 -4.64 3.76 -8.81
N LYS A 64 -4.33 4.85 -9.50
CA LYS A 64 -3.39 5.89 -9.08
C LYS A 64 -4.04 7.24 -9.34
N GLY A 65 -3.80 8.22 -8.48
CA GLY A 65 -4.34 9.56 -8.65
C GLY A 65 -3.44 10.64 -8.05
N VAL A 66 -3.41 11.82 -8.67
CA VAL A 66 -2.79 13.01 -8.06
C VAL A 66 -3.83 13.75 -7.22
N VAL A 67 -3.45 14.08 -5.99
CA VAL A 67 -4.25 14.91 -5.08
C VAL A 67 -3.81 16.37 -5.19
N ASN A 68 -2.49 16.60 -5.20
CA ASN A 68 -1.84 17.88 -5.50
C ASN A 68 -0.36 17.63 -5.86
N ASP A 69 0.41 18.69 -6.15
CA ASP A 69 1.82 18.61 -6.54
C ASP A 69 2.70 17.77 -5.58
N ASN A 70 2.32 17.70 -4.29
CA ASN A 70 3.05 17.04 -3.21
C ASN A 70 2.33 15.81 -2.64
N ALA A 71 1.24 15.36 -3.27
CA ALA A 71 0.48 14.21 -2.77
C ALA A 71 -0.12 13.39 -3.92
N VAL A 72 0.14 12.09 -3.89
CA VAL A 72 -0.45 11.11 -4.81
C VAL A 72 -1.05 9.95 -4.02
N VAL A 73 -2.08 9.32 -4.55
CA VAL A 73 -2.74 8.18 -3.94
C VAL A 73 -2.55 6.94 -4.82
N HIS A 74 -2.25 5.82 -4.17
CA HIS A 74 -2.24 4.49 -4.77
C HIS A 74 -3.35 3.65 -4.15
N SER A 75 -4.15 2.99 -4.97
CA SER A 75 -5.32 2.26 -4.51
C SER A 75 -5.35 0.83 -5.05
N VAL A 76 -5.87 -0.09 -4.25
CA VAL A 76 -6.14 -1.48 -4.63
C VAL A 76 -7.55 -1.88 -4.25
N VAL A 77 -8.20 -2.65 -5.12
CA VAL A 77 -9.53 -3.23 -4.88
C VAL A 77 -9.40 -4.75 -4.84
N LEU A 78 -9.64 -5.33 -3.68
CA LEU A 78 -9.74 -6.77 -3.48
C LEU A 78 -11.18 -7.19 -3.73
N GLY A 79 -11.45 -7.71 -4.93
CA GLY A 79 -12.78 -8.19 -5.35
C GLY A 79 -13.30 -9.36 -4.52
N ALA A 80 -14.60 -9.64 -4.61
CA ALA A 80 -15.25 -10.73 -3.86
C ALA A 80 -14.81 -12.13 -4.33
N ASP A 81 -14.10 -12.23 -5.44
CA ASP A 81 -13.49 -13.44 -5.98
C ASP A 81 -12.10 -13.74 -5.38
N VAL A 82 -11.47 -12.74 -4.75
CA VAL A 82 -10.19 -12.87 -4.06
C VAL A 82 -10.36 -13.65 -2.75
N GLY A 83 -9.47 -14.63 -2.55
CA GLY A 83 -9.51 -15.68 -1.53
C GLY A 83 -9.65 -15.23 -0.08
N ASP A 84 -9.88 -16.22 0.79
CA ASP A 84 -10.03 -16.00 2.23
C ASP A 84 -8.67 -15.81 2.89
N PHE A 85 -8.52 -14.71 3.63
CA PHE A 85 -7.36 -14.50 4.48
C PHE A 85 -7.65 -13.44 5.54
N SER A 86 -6.89 -13.51 6.63
CA SER A 86 -6.82 -12.43 7.62
C SER A 86 -5.53 -11.65 7.44
N PHE A 87 -5.57 -10.34 7.68
CA PHE A 87 -4.40 -9.48 7.59
C PHE A 87 -4.51 -8.30 8.56
N ASN A 88 -3.38 -7.83 9.04
CA ASN A 88 -3.26 -6.68 9.95
C ASN A 88 -2.09 -5.75 9.55
N TRP A 89 -1.39 -6.10 8.48
CA TRP A 89 -0.29 -5.35 7.91
C TRP A 89 -0.50 -5.19 6.41
N ILE A 90 -0.26 -3.98 5.90
CA ILE A 90 -0.39 -3.66 4.48
C ILE A 90 0.82 -2.83 4.06
N GLY A 91 1.45 -3.20 2.95
CA GLY A 91 2.59 -2.48 2.37
C GLY A 91 2.33 -2.07 0.93
N LEU A 92 2.84 -0.91 0.53
CA LEU A 92 2.93 -0.45 -0.85
C LEU A 92 4.38 -0.48 -1.30
N LEU A 93 4.66 -1.03 -2.48
CA LEU A 93 6.03 -1.29 -2.94
C LEU A 93 6.25 -0.93 -4.41
N ASN A 94 7.53 -0.73 -4.74
CA ASN A 94 8.04 -0.96 -6.08
C ASN A 94 8.40 -2.44 -6.23
N LYS A 95 7.71 -3.17 -7.11
CA LYS A 95 7.87 -4.61 -7.30
C LYS A 95 9.24 -5.00 -7.85
N ALA A 96 9.79 -4.20 -8.77
CA ALA A 96 11.04 -4.51 -9.46
C ALA A 96 12.26 -4.46 -8.54
N SER A 97 12.34 -3.44 -7.69
CA SER A 97 13.42 -3.25 -6.71
C SER A 97 13.15 -3.91 -5.36
N GLY A 98 11.89 -4.24 -5.06
CA GLY A 98 11.47 -4.69 -3.74
C GLY A 98 11.42 -3.57 -2.69
N THR A 99 11.54 -2.31 -3.10
CA THR A 99 11.51 -1.16 -2.18
C THR A 99 10.14 -1.03 -1.54
N LEU A 100 10.10 -1.13 -0.21
CA LEU A 100 8.90 -0.90 0.60
C LEU A 100 8.69 0.60 0.81
N ALA A 101 7.61 1.15 0.24
CA ALA A 101 7.36 2.58 0.20
C ALA A 101 6.66 3.10 1.45
N MET A 102 5.53 2.47 1.77
CA MET A 102 4.66 2.86 2.88
C MET A 102 4.08 1.61 3.53
N ILE A 103 3.85 1.70 4.84
CA ILE A 103 3.31 0.63 5.67
C ILE A 103 2.09 1.16 6.40
N VAL A 104 1.06 0.33 6.49
CA VAL A 104 -0.09 0.52 7.38
C VAL A 104 -0.21 -0.67 8.32
N HIS A 105 -0.28 -0.37 9.62
CA HIS A 105 -0.71 -1.29 10.66
C HIS A 105 -2.19 -1.04 10.95
N ALA A 106 -2.99 -2.09 10.97
CA ALA A 106 -4.43 -2.03 11.20
C ALA A 106 -4.88 -3.15 12.15
N PRO A 107 -6.01 -3.00 12.85
CA PRO A 107 -6.65 -4.13 13.53
C PRO A 107 -6.86 -5.28 12.57
N LEU A 108 -6.87 -6.53 13.06
CA LEU A 108 -7.04 -7.71 12.22
C LEU A 108 -8.32 -7.60 11.38
N GLN A 109 -8.15 -7.71 10.06
CA GLN A 109 -9.22 -7.62 9.06
C GLN A 109 -9.34 -8.95 8.34
N GLN A 110 -10.54 -9.26 7.85
CA GLN A 110 -10.81 -10.47 7.09
C GLN A 110 -11.24 -10.14 5.66
N LYS A 111 -10.56 -10.76 4.70
CA LYS A 111 -11.02 -10.88 3.32
C LYS A 111 -11.77 -12.21 3.20
N LEU A 112 -12.97 -12.15 2.65
CA LEU A 112 -13.86 -13.29 2.41
C LEU A 112 -14.18 -13.37 0.93
N LYS A 113 -14.02 -14.55 0.36
CA LYS A 113 -14.38 -14.88 -1.01
C LYS A 113 -15.84 -15.32 -1.07
N THR A 114 -16.52 -14.94 -2.14
CA THR A 114 -17.83 -15.50 -2.46
C THR A 114 -17.67 -16.96 -2.88
N ALA A 115 -18.21 -17.88 -2.08
CA ALA A 115 -18.19 -19.31 -2.35
C ALA A 115 -19.41 -19.99 -1.71
N GLU A 116 -19.90 -21.07 -2.34
CA GLU A 116 -20.91 -21.97 -1.76
C GLU A 116 -22.17 -21.26 -1.18
N GLY A 117 -22.67 -20.24 -1.88
CA GLY A 117 -23.84 -19.47 -1.45
C GLY A 117 -23.58 -18.48 -0.32
N GLN A 118 -22.34 -18.38 0.18
CA GLN A 118 -21.89 -17.32 1.08
C GLN A 118 -21.37 -16.13 0.28
N GLN A 119 -21.90 -14.94 0.56
CA GLN A 119 -21.45 -13.69 -0.03
C GLN A 119 -20.12 -13.26 0.60
N GLY A 120 -19.09 -13.09 -0.21
CA GLY A 120 -17.81 -12.51 0.21
C GLY A 120 -17.86 -10.99 0.34
N ASN A 121 -16.71 -10.38 0.60
CA ASN A 121 -16.59 -8.92 0.70
C ASN A 121 -15.66 -8.35 -0.38
N VAL A 122 -15.86 -7.06 -0.69
CA VAL A 122 -14.93 -6.25 -1.48
C VAL A 122 -14.23 -5.30 -0.51
N LEU A 123 -12.89 -5.26 -0.58
CA LEU A 123 -12.10 -4.35 0.25
C LEU A 123 -11.31 -3.40 -0.64
N THR A 124 -11.45 -2.11 -0.40
CA THR A 124 -10.64 -1.07 -1.05
C THR A 124 -9.61 -0.54 -0.07
N ARG A 125 -8.37 -0.37 -0.51
CA ARG A 125 -7.31 0.30 0.26
C ARG A 125 -6.69 1.38 -0.58
N SER A 126 -6.53 2.56 0.01
CA SER A 126 -5.92 3.73 -0.62
C SER A 126 -4.82 4.25 0.29
N PHE A 127 -3.62 4.38 -0.25
CA PHE A 127 -2.44 4.90 0.43
C PHE A 127 -2.14 6.27 -0.14
N LEU A 128 -2.41 7.31 0.65
CA LEU A 128 -2.03 8.69 0.33
C LEU A 128 -0.56 8.88 0.69
N MET A 129 0.26 9.10 -0.33
CA MET A 129 1.69 9.36 -0.22
C MET A 129 1.95 10.86 -0.33
N GLU A 130 2.33 11.48 0.79
CA GLU A 130 2.64 12.91 0.85
C GLU A 130 4.15 13.14 0.95
N TYR A 131 4.73 13.78 -0.07
CA TYR A 131 6.11 14.22 -0.09
C TYR A 131 6.34 15.28 -1.17
N ASN A 132 7.35 16.12 -1.00
CA ASN A 132 7.65 17.21 -1.94
C ASN A 132 7.88 16.66 -3.36
N GLY A 133 7.16 17.22 -4.33
CA GLY A 133 7.26 16.86 -5.74
C GLY A 133 6.63 15.52 -6.10
N ALA A 134 5.74 14.95 -5.28
CA ALA A 134 5.15 13.63 -5.52
C ALA A 134 4.53 13.47 -6.90
N GLN A 135 3.83 14.47 -7.41
CA GLN A 135 3.29 14.42 -8.77
C GLN A 135 4.39 14.27 -9.82
N ALA A 136 5.41 15.13 -9.74
CA ALA A 136 6.48 15.19 -10.72
C ALA A 136 7.34 13.92 -10.70
N GLU A 137 7.71 13.45 -9.50
CA GLU A 137 8.55 12.26 -9.33
C GLU A 137 7.85 10.96 -9.72
N THR A 138 6.53 10.86 -9.56
CA THR A 138 5.76 9.66 -9.96
C THR A 138 5.22 9.72 -11.39
N GLY A 139 5.11 10.91 -11.97
CA GLY A 139 4.47 11.13 -13.27
C GLY A 139 2.96 10.88 -13.29
N ILE A 140 2.31 10.78 -12.12
CA ILE A 140 0.85 10.57 -12.03
C ILE A 140 0.15 11.90 -12.32
N ASN A 141 -0.55 11.98 -13.45
CA ASN A 141 -1.24 13.22 -13.88
C ASN A 141 -2.76 13.11 -13.88
N THR A 142 -3.30 11.91 -13.69
CA THR A 142 -4.76 11.72 -13.58
C THR A 142 -5.21 12.12 -12.17
N PRO A 143 -6.18 13.04 -12.02
CA PRO A 143 -6.69 13.42 -10.70
C PRO A 143 -7.19 12.22 -9.90
N ALA A 144 -7.00 12.27 -8.58
CA ALA A 144 -7.59 11.31 -7.67
C ALA A 144 -9.13 11.37 -7.76
N GLU A 145 -9.75 10.19 -7.73
CA GLU A 145 -11.19 10.08 -7.60
C GLU A 145 -11.59 10.24 -6.14
N SER A 146 -12.81 10.74 -5.87
CA SER A 146 -13.26 11.02 -4.49
C SER A 146 -13.09 9.82 -3.56
N TRP A 147 -13.49 8.63 -4.01
CA TRP A 147 -13.40 7.41 -3.22
C TRP A 147 -11.97 7.01 -2.81
N GLN A 148 -10.93 7.53 -3.51
CA GLN A 148 -9.54 7.25 -3.16
C GLN A 148 -9.05 8.09 -1.96
N ILE A 149 -9.74 9.19 -1.66
CA ILE A 149 -9.36 10.16 -0.63
C ILE A 149 -10.46 10.39 0.42
N ASP A 150 -11.63 9.76 0.26
CA ASP A 150 -12.77 9.78 1.20
C ASP A 150 -12.49 8.99 2.49
#